data_AF-A0A7W0YNF2-F1
#
_entry.id   AF-A0A7W0YNF2-F1
#
_cell.length_a   1.000
_cell.length_b   1.000
_cell.length_c   1.000
_cell.angle_alpha   90.00
_cell.angle_beta   90.00
_cell.angle_gamma   90.00
#
_symmetry.space_group_name_H-M   'P 1'
#
loop_
_entity.id
_entity.type
_entity.pdbx_description
1 polymer ?
#
loop_
_entity_poly.entity_id
_entity_poly.type
_entity_poly.pdbx_seq_one_letter_code
_entity_poly.pdbx_strand_id
1 'polypeptide(L)'
;MLKVMPITGAFAAAMLAAAPGALAQVTSRQDSAASPWPNVRYPSSDTGTSAALADTAYIRQAIRGNLLEVGVGRLAESRAADSAVKEFAQRMISEHNSMNGQWATLARTKGMSVGLTDFRAAGDPSIERLEDLSGAEFDQAYMAEMIRRHEQDLAGFQRMGTSARLPEVRQLANTGVSSIREHLALARQVGSRVGISTTAANTGGVTVPAPAPSGDDRRRTAAEPATRDDRDDRDDRNDRGALRAEDRAFVQNVLANHLMHIRLAERAKREAGSEETRRLAQRIEKDFKEWQERWQDLAERYDLKAPSHLGTLHGQKVERLERASKRNFDRTYAAIVAENLESVVPYFRKEGQAVRPAAVRRMVDEQLPVIQEYLARARRLQEQANARAEAPDRE
;
A
#
# COMPACT_ATOMS: atom_id res chain seq x y z
N MET A 1 7.50 27.03 -55.04
CA MET A 1 8.75 27.30 -55.79
C MET A 1 9.10 28.77 -55.61
N LEU A 2 10.13 29.11 -54.83
CA LEU A 2 10.91 30.35 -54.91
C LEU A 2 12.23 30.05 -54.16
N LYS A 3 13.22 29.47 -54.85
CA LYS A 3 14.40 30.13 -55.44
C LYS A 3 15.33 30.78 -54.40
N VAL A 4 16.28 29.95 -53.97
CA VAL A 4 17.63 30.28 -53.50
C VAL A 4 18.35 31.13 -54.55
N MET A 5 19.16 32.12 -54.14
CA MET A 5 20.55 32.36 -54.59
C MET A 5 21.19 33.65 -54.01
N PRO A 6 22.53 33.79 -54.04
CA PRO A 6 23.38 34.22 -52.92
C PRO A 6 24.18 35.51 -53.24
N ILE A 7 25.25 35.81 -52.48
CA ILE A 7 26.63 36.12 -52.98
C ILE A 7 27.44 37.01 -52.00
N THR A 8 28.56 36.44 -51.53
CA THR A 8 29.93 36.96 -51.24
C THR A 8 30.13 38.35 -50.61
N GLY A 9 30.91 38.48 -49.53
CA GLY A 9 32.39 38.68 -49.54
C GLY A 9 32.69 40.01 -48.83
N ALA A 10 33.83 40.33 -48.21
CA ALA A 10 35.11 39.68 -48.03
C ALA A 10 35.84 40.30 -46.79
N PHE A 11 36.94 39.65 -46.42
CA PHE A 11 37.96 39.92 -45.42
C PHE A 11 38.46 41.38 -45.25
N ALA A 12 38.76 41.75 -44.00
CA ALA A 12 40.00 42.48 -43.65
C ALA A 12 40.45 42.15 -42.22
N ALA A 13 41.71 41.77 -42.10
CA ALA A 13 42.38 41.28 -40.90
C ALA A 13 42.97 42.44 -40.07
N ALA A 14 43.02 42.24 -38.75
CA ALA A 14 44.03 42.85 -37.89
C ALA A 14 44.34 41.89 -36.73
N MET A 15 45.53 41.28 -36.78
CA MET A 15 46.17 40.63 -35.65
C MET A 15 46.86 41.68 -34.78
N LEU A 16 46.74 41.57 -33.45
CA LEU A 16 47.93 41.46 -32.57
C LEU A 16 47.57 41.04 -31.13
N ALA A 17 48.47 40.22 -30.58
CA ALA A 17 48.81 40.01 -29.17
C ALA A 17 47.98 38.98 -28.35
N ALA A 18 48.67 37.88 -28.09
CA ALA A 18 48.28 36.75 -27.26
C ALA A 18 48.53 36.99 -25.76
N ALA A 19 47.65 36.40 -24.94
CA ALA A 19 47.99 35.82 -23.64
C ALA A 19 47.02 34.64 -23.36
N PRO A 20 47.48 33.51 -22.80
CA PRO A 20 46.70 32.28 -22.72
C PRO A 20 45.65 32.34 -21.59
N GLY A 21 44.39 32.54 -21.96
CA GLY A 21 43.25 32.31 -21.08
C GLY A 21 43.01 30.81 -20.93
N ALA A 22 43.16 30.31 -19.70
CA ALA A 22 42.98 28.92 -19.34
C ALA A 22 41.63 28.35 -19.81
N LEU A 23 41.66 27.15 -20.38
CA LEU A 23 40.51 26.28 -20.58
C LEU A 23 39.88 25.98 -19.21
N ALA A 24 38.80 26.68 -18.87
CA ALA A 24 37.91 26.24 -17.80
C ALA A 24 37.19 24.98 -18.30
N GLN A 25 37.65 23.82 -17.81
CA GLN A 25 36.87 22.59 -17.89
C GLN A 25 35.51 22.86 -17.27
N VAL A 26 34.45 22.84 -18.07
CA VAL A 26 33.09 22.69 -17.59
C VAL A 26 33.00 21.28 -17.02
N THR A 27 33.36 21.16 -15.75
CA THR A 27 32.98 20.01 -14.95
C THR A 27 31.48 20.16 -14.72
N SER A 28 30.71 19.26 -15.32
CA SER A 28 29.31 19.05 -14.96
C SER A 28 29.28 18.67 -13.48
N ARG A 29 29.07 19.66 -12.60
CA ARG A 29 28.57 19.40 -11.25
C ARG A 29 27.18 18.79 -11.42
N GLN A 30 27.09 17.48 -11.24
CA GLN A 30 25.89 16.88 -10.71
C GLN A 30 25.70 17.48 -9.32
N ASP A 31 24.98 18.59 -9.25
CA ASP A 31 24.38 19.03 -8.01
C ASP A 31 23.40 17.92 -7.61
N SER A 32 23.88 17.04 -6.73
CA SER A 32 23.04 16.09 -6.02
C SER A 32 22.06 16.93 -5.23
N ALA A 33 20.83 17.08 -5.75
CA ALA A 33 19.73 17.66 -5.01
C ALA A 33 19.64 16.92 -3.67
N ALA A 34 19.93 17.65 -2.60
CA ALA A 34 19.93 17.11 -1.26
C ALA A 34 18.53 16.59 -0.93
N SER A 35 18.45 15.32 -0.51
CA SER A 35 17.25 14.76 0.08
C SER A 35 16.79 15.64 1.25
N PRO A 36 15.48 15.91 1.41
CA PRO A 36 14.94 16.54 2.61
C PRO A 36 15.01 15.61 3.84
N TRP A 37 15.38 14.35 3.62
CA TRP A 37 15.66 13.38 4.67
C TRP A 37 17.13 13.51 5.07
N PRO A 38 17.45 13.75 6.36
CA PRO A 38 18.83 13.68 6.81
C PRO A 38 19.36 12.30 6.44
N ASN A 39 20.47 12.30 5.71
CA ASN A 39 21.25 11.11 5.45
C ASN A 39 21.86 10.69 6.79
N VAL A 40 21.05 10.09 7.67
CA VAL A 40 21.51 9.60 8.96
C VAL A 40 22.38 8.40 8.64
N ARG A 41 23.69 8.67 8.63
CA ARG A 41 24.70 7.63 8.74
C ARG A 41 24.41 6.88 10.04
N TYR A 42 23.77 5.72 9.93
CA TYR A 42 23.62 4.82 11.06
C TYR A 42 25.02 4.37 11.47
N PRO A 43 25.45 4.65 12.72
CA PRO A 43 26.74 4.16 13.17
C PRO A 43 26.70 2.64 13.19
N SER A 44 27.54 2.02 12.37
CA SER A 44 27.89 0.62 12.48
C SER A 44 28.71 0.44 13.76
N SER A 45 28.06 0.33 14.91
CA SER A 45 28.76 -0.06 16.13
C SER A 45 27.88 -0.87 17.08
N ASP A 46 28.44 -2.02 17.42
CA ASP A 46 27.83 -3.20 18.02
C ASP A 46 27.69 -3.06 19.55
N THR A 47 27.03 -1.99 19.99
CA THR A 47 26.70 -1.79 21.41
C THR A 47 25.19 -1.84 21.60
N GLY A 48 24.73 -2.57 22.63
CA GLY A 48 23.30 -2.84 22.86
C GLY A 48 22.42 -1.60 22.96
N THR A 49 22.98 -0.48 23.44
CA THR A 49 22.31 0.82 23.52
C THR A 49 22.12 1.49 22.15
N SER A 50 23.09 1.37 21.23
CA SER A 50 23.04 1.99 19.89
C SER A 50 21.92 1.40 19.01
N ALA A 51 21.73 0.09 19.08
CA ALA A 51 20.75 -0.60 18.26
C ALA A 51 19.31 -0.49 18.79
N ALA A 52 19.11 -0.39 20.11
CA ALA A 52 17.79 -0.04 20.67
C ALA A 52 17.36 1.38 20.27
N LEU A 53 18.32 2.30 20.14
CA LEU A 53 18.08 3.63 19.58
C LEU A 53 17.73 3.57 18.09
N ALA A 54 18.34 2.66 17.32
CA ALA A 54 18.02 2.45 15.91
C ALA A 54 16.57 1.94 15.70
N ASP A 55 16.11 0.99 16.51
CA ASP A 55 14.72 0.50 16.45
C ASP A 55 13.72 1.60 16.80
N THR A 56 14.00 2.37 17.86
CA THR A 56 13.16 3.49 18.28
C THR A 56 13.12 4.59 17.20
N ALA A 57 14.25 4.88 16.56
CA ALA A 57 14.30 5.81 15.44
C ALA A 57 13.46 5.29 14.26
N TYR A 58 13.56 4.01 13.94
CA TYR A 58 12.81 3.42 12.84
C TYR A 58 11.30 3.38 13.10
N ILE A 59 10.84 3.06 14.31
CA ILE A 59 9.41 3.11 14.66
C ILE A 59 8.86 4.52 14.39
N ARG A 60 9.58 5.57 14.81
CA ARG A 60 9.15 6.97 14.54
C ARG A 60 9.15 7.25 13.04
N GLN A 61 10.18 6.78 12.32
CA GLN A 61 10.29 6.97 10.88
C GLN A 61 9.13 6.28 10.14
N ALA A 62 8.83 5.02 10.45
CA ALA A 62 7.74 4.27 9.84
C ALA A 62 6.39 4.94 10.08
N ILE A 63 6.13 5.43 11.29
CA ILE A 63 4.89 6.17 11.58
C ILE A 63 4.81 7.46 10.75
N ARG A 64 5.89 8.23 10.69
CA ARG A 64 5.96 9.46 9.89
C ARG A 64 5.78 9.19 8.40
N GLY A 65 6.46 8.17 7.87
CA GLY A 65 6.34 7.75 6.47
C GLY A 65 4.91 7.34 6.13
N ASN A 66 4.29 6.48 6.95
CA ASN A 66 2.90 6.10 6.71
C ASN A 66 1.93 7.29 6.77
N LEU A 67 2.11 8.23 7.71
CA LEU A 67 1.27 9.44 7.77
C LEU A 67 1.47 10.33 6.54
N LEU A 68 2.69 10.41 6.02
CA LEU A 68 3.01 11.11 4.77
C LEU A 68 2.30 10.48 3.59
N GLU A 69 2.43 9.18 3.39
CA GLU A 69 1.78 8.45 2.29
C GLU A 69 0.26 8.60 2.35
N VAL A 70 -0.35 8.60 3.55
CA VAL A 70 -1.77 8.89 3.74
C VAL A 70 -2.12 10.32 3.33
N GLY A 71 -1.31 11.32 3.74
CA GLY A 71 -1.55 12.72 3.38
C GLY A 71 -1.43 12.98 1.87
N VAL A 72 -0.39 12.41 1.26
CA VAL A 72 -0.09 12.55 -0.17
C VAL A 72 -1.11 11.78 -1.02
N GLY A 73 -1.58 10.62 -0.55
CA GLY A 73 -2.72 9.92 -1.14
C GLY A 73 -4.00 10.76 -1.14
N ARG A 74 -4.34 11.43 -0.03
CA ARG A 74 -5.52 12.33 0.03
C ARG A 74 -5.40 13.51 -0.93
N LEU A 75 -4.19 14.06 -1.09
CA LEU A 75 -3.94 15.09 -2.09
C LEU A 75 -4.25 14.54 -3.50
N ALA A 76 -3.82 13.32 -3.80
CA ALA A 76 -4.07 12.67 -5.08
C ALA A 76 -5.54 12.38 -5.36
N GLU A 77 -6.35 12.01 -4.37
CA GLU A 77 -7.81 11.88 -4.55
C GLU A 77 -8.44 13.16 -5.11
N SER A 78 -7.95 14.32 -4.67
CA SER A 78 -8.46 15.64 -5.07
C SER A 78 -7.85 16.20 -6.37
N ARG A 79 -6.59 15.90 -6.67
CA ARG A 79 -5.83 16.55 -7.76
C ARG A 79 -5.62 15.69 -9.00
N ALA A 80 -5.69 14.37 -8.87
CA ALA A 80 -5.47 13.46 -9.98
C ALA A 80 -6.56 13.58 -11.07
N ALA A 81 -6.19 13.35 -12.33
CA ALA A 81 -7.14 13.24 -13.43
C ALA A 81 -7.45 11.77 -13.76
N ASP A 82 -6.42 10.91 -13.83
CA ASP A 82 -6.59 9.50 -14.18
C ASP A 82 -7.20 8.70 -13.02
N SER A 83 -8.22 7.89 -13.35
CA SER A 83 -8.93 7.09 -12.35
C SER A 83 -8.05 6.03 -11.69
N ALA A 84 -7.06 5.46 -12.41
CA ALA A 84 -6.14 4.49 -11.83
C ALA A 84 -5.18 5.12 -10.82
N VAL A 85 -4.84 6.42 -10.99
CA VAL A 85 -4.07 7.18 -9.99
C VAL A 85 -4.91 7.43 -8.73
N LYS A 86 -6.20 7.73 -8.87
CA LYS A 86 -7.12 7.86 -7.72
C LYS A 86 -7.31 6.55 -6.97
N GLU A 87 -7.50 5.44 -7.71
CA GLU A 87 -7.60 4.11 -7.12
C GLU A 87 -6.31 3.70 -6.41
N PHE A 88 -5.15 4.00 -7.00
CA PHE A 88 -3.85 3.83 -6.35
C PHE A 88 -3.79 4.59 -5.03
N ALA A 89 -4.13 5.89 -5.06
CA ALA A 89 -4.08 6.76 -3.89
C ALA A 89 -5.01 6.27 -2.76
N GLN A 90 -6.22 5.86 -3.09
CA GLN A 90 -7.17 5.26 -2.14
C GLN A 90 -6.60 4.02 -1.45
N ARG A 91 -5.90 3.17 -2.22
CA ARG A 91 -5.24 1.99 -1.67
C ARG A 91 -4.11 2.38 -0.72
N MET A 92 -3.26 3.35 -1.10
CA MET A 92 -2.18 3.84 -0.23
C MET A 92 -2.75 4.39 1.07
N ILE A 93 -3.81 5.22 1.02
CA ILE A 93 -4.48 5.73 2.21
C ILE A 93 -4.92 4.58 3.11
N SER A 94 -5.64 3.60 2.58
CA SER A 94 -6.16 2.48 3.37
C SER A 94 -5.03 1.65 4.00
N GLU A 95 -4.06 1.22 3.20
CA GLU A 95 -3.01 0.31 3.66
C GLU A 95 -1.99 0.96 4.56
N HIS A 96 -1.53 2.19 4.24
CA HIS A 96 -0.65 2.92 5.14
C HIS A 96 -1.35 3.33 6.44
N ASN A 97 -2.67 3.56 6.45
CA ASN A 97 -3.42 3.73 7.69
C ASN A 97 -3.40 2.46 8.56
N SER A 98 -3.58 1.28 7.94
CA SER A 98 -3.50 0.00 8.64
C SER A 98 -2.08 -0.26 9.18
N MET A 99 -1.06 -0.05 8.35
CA MET A 99 0.35 -0.16 8.77
C MET A 99 0.67 0.81 9.90
N ASN A 100 0.22 2.06 9.81
CA ASN A 100 0.42 3.05 10.86
C ASN A 100 -0.25 2.64 12.18
N GLY A 101 -1.43 2.02 12.12
CA GLY A 101 -2.10 1.47 13.31
C GLY A 101 -1.25 0.42 14.03
N GLN A 102 -0.56 -0.43 13.28
CA GLN A 102 0.35 -1.45 13.83
C GLN A 102 1.60 -0.80 14.45
N TRP A 103 2.25 0.11 13.73
CA TRP A 103 3.45 0.82 14.22
C TRP A 103 3.14 1.72 15.43
N ALA A 104 2.01 2.43 15.43
CA ALA A 104 1.58 3.26 16.56
C ALA A 104 1.23 2.41 17.79
N THR A 105 0.67 1.22 17.59
CA THR A 105 0.44 0.26 18.68
C THR A 105 1.76 -0.16 19.29
N LEU A 106 2.75 -0.54 18.47
CA LEU A 106 4.09 -0.88 18.96
C LEU A 106 4.73 0.29 19.71
N ALA A 107 4.66 1.50 19.16
CA ALA A 107 5.20 2.69 19.81
C ALA A 107 4.59 2.91 21.21
N ARG A 108 3.26 2.82 21.35
CA ARG A 108 2.57 2.92 22.65
C ARG A 108 3.02 1.84 23.62
N THR A 109 3.13 0.60 23.16
CA THR A 109 3.59 -0.52 24.00
C THR A 109 5.03 -0.33 24.48
N LYS A 110 5.87 0.37 23.72
CA LYS A 110 7.25 0.72 24.12
C LYS A 110 7.35 2.05 24.87
N GLY A 111 6.23 2.66 25.29
CA GLY A 111 6.20 3.93 26.01
C GLY A 111 6.70 5.13 25.18
N MET A 112 6.72 4.99 23.85
CA MET A 112 7.20 6.04 22.96
C MET A 112 6.11 7.07 22.72
N SER A 113 6.44 8.35 22.96
CA SER A 113 5.66 9.46 22.43
C SER A 113 6.01 9.67 20.96
N VAL A 114 4.99 9.61 20.09
CA VAL A 114 5.14 9.87 18.66
C VAL A 114 4.39 11.17 18.36
N GLY A 115 5.11 12.28 18.52
CA GLY A 115 4.56 13.63 18.50
C GLY A 115 4.35 14.22 17.11
N LEU A 116 3.74 13.48 16.18
CA LEU A 116 3.34 14.07 14.90
C LEU A 116 1.95 13.61 14.48
N THR A 117 1.09 14.59 14.27
CA THR A 117 -0.27 14.47 13.74
C THR A 117 -0.42 15.07 12.35
N ASP A 118 0.59 15.82 11.87
CA ASP A 118 0.57 16.49 10.58
C ASP A 118 1.72 15.98 9.69
N PHE A 119 1.37 15.50 8.50
CA PHE A 119 2.33 15.04 7.51
C PHE A 119 3.12 16.19 6.86
N ARG A 120 2.55 17.39 6.83
CA ARG A 120 3.18 18.60 6.27
C ARG A 120 4.33 19.12 7.13
N ALA A 121 4.35 18.76 8.41
CA ALA A 121 5.40 19.16 9.34
C ALA A 121 6.80 18.66 8.94
N ALA A 122 6.90 17.76 7.96
CA ALA A 122 8.17 17.27 7.42
C ALA A 122 8.85 18.25 6.44
N GLY A 123 8.12 19.22 5.86
CA GLY A 123 8.68 20.20 4.90
C GLY A 123 9.38 19.54 3.71
N ASP A 124 8.78 18.51 3.13
CA ASP A 124 9.38 17.75 2.03
C ASP A 124 9.07 18.46 0.69
N PRO A 125 10.07 19.03 -0.02
CA PRO A 125 9.86 19.83 -1.23
C PRO A 125 9.21 19.03 -2.37
N SER A 126 9.39 17.71 -2.38
CA SER A 126 8.73 16.85 -3.37
C SER A 126 7.20 16.85 -3.17
N ILE A 127 6.74 16.97 -1.92
CA ILE A 127 5.32 17.01 -1.57
C ILE A 127 4.74 18.40 -1.76
N GLU A 128 5.49 19.45 -1.39
CA GLU A 128 5.10 20.84 -1.65
C GLU A 128 4.84 21.06 -3.15
N ARG A 129 5.71 20.54 -4.02
CA ARG A 129 5.53 20.59 -5.47
C ARG A 129 4.22 19.95 -5.92
N LEU A 130 3.76 18.88 -5.28
CA LEU A 130 2.50 18.22 -5.66
C LEU A 130 1.27 19.10 -5.36
N GLU A 131 1.34 20.00 -4.38
CA GLU A 131 0.20 20.85 -4.00
C GLU A 131 -0.16 21.88 -5.10
N ASP A 132 0.84 22.26 -5.90
CA ASP A 132 0.70 23.21 -7.00
C ASP A 132 0.27 22.57 -8.32
N LEU A 133 0.29 21.24 -8.41
CA LEU A 133 -0.03 20.51 -9.63
C LEU A 133 -1.50 20.05 -9.65
N SER A 134 -2.01 19.80 -10.86
CA SER A 134 -3.31 19.15 -11.06
C SER A 134 -3.35 18.38 -12.38
N GLY A 135 -4.32 17.49 -12.50
CA GLY A 135 -4.55 16.74 -13.74
C GLY A 135 -3.38 15.83 -14.13
N ALA A 136 -3.08 15.75 -15.43
CA ALA A 136 -2.06 14.83 -15.94
C ALA A 136 -0.64 15.13 -15.41
N GLU A 137 -0.30 16.39 -15.17
CA GLU A 137 0.98 16.78 -14.59
C GLU A 137 1.10 16.32 -13.13
N PHE A 138 -0.01 16.41 -12.38
CA PHE A 138 -0.09 15.84 -11.04
C PHE A 138 0.03 14.32 -11.08
N ASP A 139 -0.69 13.65 -11.97
CA ASP A 139 -0.67 12.20 -12.11
C ASP A 139 0.77 11.67 -12.32
N GLN A 140 1.52 12.31 -13.21
CA GLN A 140 2.92 11.98 -13.47
C GLN A 140 3.83 12.25 -12.27
N ALA A 141 3.73 13.44 -11.67
CA ALA A 141 4.58 13.80 -10.53
C ALA A 141 4.32 12.92 -9.31
N TYR A 142 3.04 12.66 -9.02
CA TYR A 142 2.62 11.80 -7.92
C TYR A 142 3.12 10.37 -8.13
N MET A 143 2.88 9.76 -9.30
CA MET A 143 3.32 8.38 -9.53
C MET A 143 4.84 8.23 -9.53
N ALA A 144 5.59 9.22 -10.02
CA ALA A 144 7.05 9.22 -9.95
C ALA A 144 7.53 9.19 -8.49
N GLU A 145 6.91 10.01 -7.66
CA GLU A 145 7.24 10.12 -6.25
C GLU A 145 6.86 8.85 -5.47
N MET A 146 5.70 8.25 -5.77
CA MET A 146 5.29 6.97 -5.18
C MET A 146 6.28 5.85 -5.53
N ILE A 147 6.72 5.72 -6.77
CA ILE A 147 7.74 4.73 -7.16
C ILE A 147 9.02 4.95 -6.33
N ARG A 148 9.53 6.19 -6.31
CA ARG A 148 10.77 6.54 -5.63
C ARG A 148 10.71 6.24 -4.13
N ARG A 149 9.60 6.60 -3.45
CA ARG A 149 9.42 6.37 -2.01
C ARG A 149 9.29 4.90 -1.69
N HIS A 150 8.47 4.16 -2.43
CA HIS A 150 8.28 2.73 -2.17
C HIS A 150 9.56 1.91 -2.43
N GLU A 151 10.43 2.32 -3.35
CA GLU A 151 11.78 1.72 -3.49
C GLU A 151 12.65 1.93 -2.24
N GLN A 152 12.65 3.15 -1.70
CA GLN A 152 13.41 3.50 -0.50
C GLN A 152 12.86 2.81 0.75
N ASP A 153 11.55 2.79 0.89
CA ASP A 153 10.85 2.14 1.98
C ASP A 153 11.09 0.63 1.93
N LEU A 154 11.02 -0.01 0.75
CA LEU A 154 11.29 -1.44 0.62
C LEU A 154 12.67 -1.80 1.18
N ALA A 155 13.69 -1.00 0.84
CA ALA A 155 15.04 -1.20 1.38
C ALA A 155 15.09 -0.98 2.90
N GLY A 156 14.37 0.01 3.43
CA GLY A 156 14.23 0.24 4.88
C GLY A 156 13.58 -0.92 5.63
N PHE A 157 12.43 -1.37 5.12
CA PHE A 157 11.67 -2.50 5.66
C PHE A 157 12.49 -3.80 5.60
N GLN A 158 13.21 -4.07 4.51
CA GLN A 158 14.08 -5.24 4.40
C GLN A 158 15.23 -5.19 5.39
N ARG A 159 15.89 -4.05 5.56
CA ARG A 159 16.96 -3.89 6.56
C ARG A 159 16.44 -4.15 7.97
N MET A 160 15.33 -3.52 8.36
CA MET A 160 14.80 -3.71 9.71
C MET A 160 14.21 -5.11 9.92
N GLY A 161 13.72 -5.76 8.86
CA GLY A 161 13.30 -7.15 8.91
C GLY A 161 14.41 -8.11 9.33
N THR A 162 15.67 -7.76 9.06
CA THR A 162 16.85 -8.57 9.40
C THR A 162 17.65 -8.04 10.59
N SER A 163 17.80 -6.72 10.72
CA SER A 163 18.74 -6.11 11.67
C SER A 163 18.12 -5.52 12.93
N ALA A 164 16.79 -5.37 13.00
CA ALA A 164 16.15 -4.77 14.18
C ALA A 164 16.39 -5.65 15.42
N ARG A 165 16.59 -5.06 16.60
CA ARG A 165 16.78 -5.84 17.83
C ARG A 165 15.46 -6.27 18.44
N LEU A 166 14.48 -5.38 18.44
CA LEU A 166 13.11 -5.63 18.86
C LEU A 166 12.44 -6.63 17.90
N PRO A 167 12.05 -7.83 18.37
CA PRO A 167 11.37 -8.82 17.53
C PRO A 167 10.10 -8.29 16.87
N GLU A 168 9.35 -7.43 17.57
CA GLU A 168 8.14 -6.81 17.04
C GLU A 168 8.45 -5.85 15.88
N VAL A 169 9.59 -5.15 15.92
CA VAL A 169 10.05 -4.32 14.80
C VAL A 169 10.43 -5.19 13.61
N ARG A 170 11.16 -6.31 13.82
CA ARG A 170 11.46 -7.25 12.73
C ARG A 170 10.18 -7.80 12.11
N GLN A 171 9.21 -8.20 12.92
CA GLN A 171 7.95 -8.76 12.45
C GLN A 171 7.16 -7.76 11.63
N LEU A 172 6.91 -6.56 12.18
CA LEU A 172 6.21 -5.50 11.44
C LEU A 172 6.96 -5.08 10.18
N ALA A 173 8.29 -5.07 10.24
CA ALA A 173 9.11 -4.77 9.08
C ALA A 173 8.95 -5.83 7.97
N ASN A 174 9.02 -7.11 8.32
CA ASN A 174 8.83 -8.22 7.36
C ASN A 174 7.41 -8.26 6.77
N THR A 175 6.38 -7.97 7.57
CA THR A 175 5.01 -7.79 7.03
C THR A 175 4.97 -6.61 6.04
N GLY A 176 5.59 -5.48 6.40
CA GLY A 176 5.66 -4.30 5.55
C GLY A 176 6.40 -4.53 4.23
N VAL A 177 7.45 -5.38 4.20
CA VAL A 177 8.16 -5.73 2.95
C VAL A 177 7.21 -6.27 1.88
N SER A 178 6.27 -7.14 2.25
CA SER A 178 5.30 -7.69 1.30
C SER A 178 4.39 -6.59 0.76
N SER A 179 3.83 -5.76 1.63
CA SER A 179 2.94 -4.66 1.24
C SER A 179 3.65 -3.63 0.36
N ILE A 180 4.81 -3.13 0.77
CA ILE A 180 5.56 -2.12 0.01
C ILE A 180 6.04 -2.67 -1.35
N ARG A 181 6.34 -3.96 -1.46
CA ARG A 181 6.65 -4.59 -2.75
C ARG A 181 5.45 -4.59 -3.68
N GLU A 182 4.26 -4.89 -3.17
CA GLU A 182 3.01 -4.82 -3.94
C GLU A 182 2.70 -3.38 -4.35
N HIS A 183 2.85 -2.42 -3.44
CA HIS A 183 2.68 -0.99 -3.72
C HIS A 183 3.64 -0.51 -4.80
N LEU A 184 4.91 -0.88 -4.73
CA LEU A 184 5.91 -0.50 -5.74
C LEU A 184 5.59 -1.09 -7.11
N ALA A 185 5.19 -2.36 -7.17
CA ALA A 185 4.79 -3.00 -8.42
C ALA A 185 3.60 -2.28 -9.05
N LEU A 186 2.62 -1.91 -8.23
CA LEU A 186 1.47 -1.13 -8.67
C LEU A 186 1.85 0.28 -9.09
N ALA A 187 2.71 0.95 -8.32
CA ALA A 187 3.15 2.31 -8.61
C ALA A 187 3.85 2.36 -9.96
N ARG A 188 4.69 1.37 -10.27
CA ARG A 188 5.31 1.21 -11.60
C ARG A 188 4.28 0.97 -12.70
N GLN A 189 3.28 0.13 -12.46
CA GLN A 189 2.25 -0.12 -13.46
C GLN A 189 1.40 1.12 -13.76
N VAL A 190 0.90 1.80 -12.74
CA VAL A 190 0.11 3.02 -12.89
C VAL A 190 0.98 4.15 -13.44
N GLY A 191 2.25 4.24 -13.00
CA GLY A 191 3.26 5.15 -13.56
C GLY A 191 3.42 4.97 -15.07
N SER A 192 3.59 3.74 -15.55
CA SER A 192 3.68 3.45 -16.99
C SER A 192 2.44 3.90 -17.75
N ARG A 193 1.23 3.75 -17.16
CA ARG A 193 -0.03 4.19 -17.77
C ARG A 193 -0.07 5.72 -17.95
N VAL A 194 0.51 6.47 -17.02
CA VAL A 194 0.55 7.95 -17.08
C VAL A 194 1.83 8.50 -17.72
N GLY A 195 2.67 7.63 -18.31
CA GLY A 195 3.83 8.04 -19.12
C GLY A 195 5.19 8.02 -18.41
N ILE A 196 5.30 7.36 -17.25
CA ILE A 196 6.59 7.15 -16.58
C ILE A 196 7.29 5.92 -17.15
N SER A 197 8.52 6.10 -17.64
CA SER A 197 9.36 4.97 -18.08
C SER A 197 9.99 4.25 -16.89
N THR A 198 9.59 3.00 -16.62
CA THR A 198 10.03 2.22 -15.44
C THR A 198 11.32 1.43 -15.66
N THR A 199 12.14 1.77 -16.66
CA THR A 199 13.34 1.02 -17.02
C THR A 199 14.60 1.63 -16.40
N ALA A 200 14.85 1.38 -15.11
CA ALA A 200 16.19 1.49 -14.50
C ALA A 200 16.31 0.72 -13.17
N ALA A 201 17.47 0.09 -12.95
CA ALA A 201 18.02 -0.50 -11.72
C ALA A 201 17.63 -1.95 -11.32
N ASN A 202 18.20 -2.90 -12.06
CA ASN A 202 18.58 -4.23 -11.55
C ASN A 202 20.00 -4.14 -10.96
N THR A 203 20.16 -4.22 -9.63
CA THR A 203 21.40 -4.68 -8.99
C THR A 203 21.13 -5.18 -7.57
N GLY A 204 21.34 -6.49 -7.35
CA GLY A 204 21.90 -7.04 -6.10
C GLY A 204 20.89 -7.52 -5.05
N GLY A 205 20.50 -8.78 -5.12
CA GLY A 205 19.76 -9.46 -4.04
C GLY A 205 20.65 -10.02 -2.93
N VAL A 206 20.09 -10.24 -1.73
CA VAL A 206 20.52 -11.25 -0.75
C VAL A 206 19.30 -11.76 0.03
N THR A 207 19.27 -13.08 0.23
CA THR A 207 18.22 -13.95 0.80
C THR A 207 18.40 -14.26 2.30
N VAL A 208 17.27 -14.25 3.06
CA VAL A 208 16.83 -15.24 4.09
C VAL A 208 17.62 -15.29 5.44
N PRO A 209 17.16 -15.79 6.64
CA PRO A 209 15.85 -16.24 7.19
C PRO A 209 15.42 -15.63 8.57
N ALA A 210 14.20 -15.95 9.03
CA ALA A 210 13.64 -15.82 10.40
C ALA A 210 14.09 -16.99 11.32
N PRO A 211 13.94 -17.01 12.69
CA PRO A 211 12.66 -16.95 13.41
C PRO A 211 12.66 -16.31 14.83
N ALA A 212 11.46 -16.26 15.42
CA ALA A 212 11.08 -15.84 16.78
C ALA A 212 11.20 -17.04 17.79
N PRO A 213 10.49 -17.12 18.95
CA PRO A 213 9.82 -16.11 19.80
C PRO A 213 10.04 -16.33 21.33
N SER A 214 9.67 -15.35 22.16
CA SER A 214 9.18 -15.46 23.55
C SER A 214 8.87 -14.03 24.02
N GLY A 215 7.82 -13.66 24.73
CA GLY A 215 6.90 -14.43 25.55
C GLY A 215 6.51 -13.52 26.73
N ASP A 216 5.26 -13.10 26.71
CA ASP A 216 4.35 -12.84 27.83
C ASP A 216 4.56 -11.69 28.85
N ASP A 217 3.41 -11.06 29.11
CA ASP A 217 2.78 -10.84 30.42
C ASP A 217 2.58 -9.40 30.97
N ARG A 218 1.30 -9.17 31.34
CA ARG A 218 0.70 -8.26 32.34
C ARG A 218 0.36 -6.79 32.03
N ARG A 219 -0.91 -6.64 31.62
CA ARG A 219 -2.07 -6.15 32.44
C ARG A 219 -1.88 -4.87 33.29
N ARG A 220 -2.69 -3.82 33.00
CA ARG A 220 -3.71 -3.27 33.94
C ARG A 220 -4.62 -2.16 33.34
N THR A 221 -5.93 -2.41 33.48
CA THR A 221 -7.06 -1.50 33.86
C THR A 221 -7.20 -0.12 33.19
N ALA A 222 -8.20 0.14 32.33
CA ALA A 222 -9.66 0.24 32.54
C ALA A 222 -10.14 1.62 33.04
N ALA A 223 -10.91 2.29 32.17
CA ALA A 223 -12.00 3.21 32.51
C ALA A 223 -13.09 3.08 31.42
N GLU A 224 -14.33 2.91 31.86
CA GLU A 224 -15.54 2.48 31.13
C GLU A 224 -16.44 3.67 30.68
N PRO A 225 -17.56 3.44 29.96
CA PRO A 225 -17.95 4.24 28.80
C PRO A 225 -19.19 5.14 29.01
N ALA A 226 -19.48 5.99 28.02
CA ALA A 226 -20.78 6.64 27.86
C ALA A 226 -21.60 5.91 26.79
N THR A 227 -22.81 5.49 27.16
CA THR A 227 -23.79 4.76 26.34
C THR A 227 -24.38 5.65 25.23
N ARG A 228 -24.57 5.08 24.04
CA ARG A 228 -25.27 5.69 22.90
C ARG A 228 -26.30 4.67 22.40
N ASP A 229 -27.56 4.83 22.81
CA ASP A 229 -28.65 3.98 22.32
C ASP A 229 -29.82 4.75 21.68
N ASP A 230 -29.82 6.09 21.66
CA ASP A 230 -31.00 6.86 21.21
C ASP A 230 -30.80 7.73 19.96
N ARG A 231 -29.75 7.50 19.16
CA ARG A 231 -29.44 8.34 17.97
C ARG A 231 -29.71 7.70 16.61
N ASP A 232 -30.04 6.41 16.56
CA ASP A 232 -30.09 5.68 15.27
C ASP A 232 -31.40 5.90 14.49
N ASP A 233 -32.52 6.21 15.15
CA ASP A 233 -33.83 6.29 14.48
C ASP A 233 -34.14 7.62 13.78
N ARG A 234 -33.35 8.68 14.00
CA ARG A 234 -33.62 10.01 13.40
C ARG A 234 -32.88 10.27 12.09
N ASP A 235 -31.81 9.54 11.78
CA ASP A 235 -30.97 9.79 10.60
C ASP A 235 -31.49 9.12 9.31
N ASP A 236 -32.35 8.10 9.42
CA ASP A 236 -32.87 7.34 8.25
C ASP A 236 -33.74 8.18 7.29
N ARG A 237 -34.26 9.35 7.72
CA ARG A 237 -35.11 10.20 6.86
C ARG A 237 -34.35 11.24 6.04
N ASN A 238 -33.07 11.48 6.34
CA ASN A 238 -32.30 12.59 5.72
C ASN A 238 -31.16 12.12 4.80
N ASP A 239 -31.01 10.81 4.59
CA ASP A 239 -29.88 10.21 3.85
C ASP A 239 -30.18 9.95 2.36
N ARG A 240 -31.09 10.73 1.76
CA ARG A 240 -31.33 10.76 0.31
C ARG A 240 -30.35 11.68 -0.45
N GLY A 241 -29.21 12.01 0.17
CA GLY A 241 -28.15 12.81 -0.43
C GLY A 241 -27.09 11.95 -1.11
N ALA A 242 -26.34 12.53 -2.04
CA ALA A 242 -25.18 11.85 -2.63
C ALA A 242 -24.16 11.48 -1.55
N LEU A 243 -23.61 10.26 -1.63
CA LEU A 243 -22.54 9.80 -0.74
C LEU A 243 -21.33 10.74 -0.81
N ARG A 244 -20.67 10.93 0.34
CA ARG A 244 -19.38 11.63 0.39
C ARG A 244 -18.33 10.86 -0.41
N ALA A 245 -17.31 11.55 -0.91
CA ALA A 245 -16.28 10.93 -1.73
C ALA A 245 -15.61 9.74 -1.02
N GLU A 246 -15.38 9.85 0.29
CA GLU A 246 -14.77 8.81 1.11
C GLU A 246 -15.70 7.59 1.28
N ASP A 247 -16.99 7.83 1.53
CA ASP A 247 -18.01 6.78 1.64
C ASP A 247 -18.18 6.05 0.29
N ARG A 248 -18.16 6.79 -0.82
CA ARG A 248 -18.21 6.22 -2.18
C ARG A 248 -17.01 5.31 -2.45
N ALA A 249 -15.81 5.77 -2.12
CA ALA A 249 -14.58 5.01 -2.28
C ALA A 249 -14.63 3.71 -1.45
N PHE A 250 -15.15 3.79 -0.22
CA PHE A 250 -15.35 2.60 0.62
C PHE A 250 -16.26 1.58 -0.07
N VAL A 251 -17.46 1.98 -0.53
CA VAL A 251 -18.39 1.07 -1.22
C VAL A 251 -17.77 0.46 -2.47
N GLN A 252 -17.09 1.26 -3.29
CA GLN A 252 -16.42 0.78 -4.51
C GLN A 252 -15.31 -0.24 -4.20
N ASN A 253 -14.52 0.00 -3.15
CA ASN A 253 -13.46 -0.90 -2.72
C ASN A 253 -14.03 -2.24 -2.24
N VAL A 254 -15.13 -2.22 -1.49
CA VAL A 254 -15.80 -3.45 -1.04
C VAL A 254 -16.27 -4.28 -2.24
N LEU A 255 -16.98 -3.66 -3.18
CA LEU A 255 -17.47 -4.32 -4.40
C LEU A 255 -16.31 -4.89 -5.25
N ALA A 256 -15.22 -4.14 -5.42
CA ALA A 256 -14.05 -4.63 -6.15
C ALA A 256 -13.38 -5.81 -5.46
N ASN A 257 -13.30 -5.78 -4.13
CA ASN A 257 -12.73 -6.86 -3.32
C ASN A 257 -13.59 -8.13 -3.39
N HIS A 258 -14.91 -7.97 -3.38
CA HIS A 258 -15.86 -9.07 -3.51
C HIS A 258 -15.72 -9.79 -4.84
N LEU A 259 -15.68 -9.04 -5.95
CA LEU A 259 -15.44 -9.62 -7.28
C LEU A 259 -14.16 -10.46 -7.33
N MET A 260 -13.08 -10.02 -6.68
CA MET A 260 -11.83 -10.77 -6.64
C MET A 260 -12.00 -12.10 -5.92
N HIS A 261 -12.58 -12.09 -4.71
CA HIS A 261 -12.81 -13.31 -3.92
C HIS A 261 -13.75 -14.27 -4.63
N ILE A 262 -14.79 -13.78 -5.29
CA ILE A 262 -15.70 -14.60 -6.11
C ILE A 262 -14.89 -15.35 -7.19
N ARG A 263 -14.06 -14.65 -7.96
CA ARG A 263 -13.26 -15.28 -9.04
C ARG A 263 -12.24 -16.29 -8.50
N LEU A 264 -11.54 -15.94 -7.42
CA LEU A 264 -10.60 -16.85 -6.75
C LEU A 264 -11.32 -18.12 -6.29
N ALA A 265 -12.47 -17.97 -5.64
CA ALA A 265 -13.24 -19.06 -5.06
C ALA A 265 -13.87 -19.96 -6.14
N GLU A 266 -14.42 -19.39 -7.21
CA GLU A 266 -14.95 -20.15 -8.35
C GLU A 266 -13.88 -21.05 -8.96
N ARG A 267 -12.64 -20.56 -9.08
CA ARG A 267 -11.52 -21.35 -9.58
C ARG A 267 -11.12 -22.43 -8.59
N ALA A 268 -10.95 -22.08 -7.31
CA ALA A 268 -10.57 -23.04 -6.28
C ALA A 268 -11.60 -24.16 -6.09
N LYS A 269 -12.89 -23.90 -6.31
CA LYS A 269 -13.90 -24.97 -6.34
C LYS A 269 -13.61 -26.06 -7.36
N ARG A 270 -13.08 -25.70 -8.52
CA ARG A 270 -12.80 -26.61 -9.63
C ARG A 270 -11.43 -27.26 -9.53
N GLU A 271 -10.45 -26.51 -9.04
CA GLU A 271 -9.03 -26.87 -9.18
C GLU A 271 -8.32 -27.21 -7.86
N ALA A 272 -8.92 -26.91 -6.70
CA ALA A 272 -8.30 -27.23 -5.42
C ALA A 272 -8.03 -28.74 -5.28
N GLY A 273 -6.87 -29.08 -4.74
CA GLY A 273 -6.48 -30.46 -4.46
C GLY A 273 -7.08 -30.97 -3.14
N SER A 274 -7.12 -30.09 -2.13
CA SER A 274 -7.68 -30.34 -0.79
C SER A 274 -9.20 -30.09 -0.76
N GLU A 275 -9.91 -31.02 -0.12
CA GLU A 275 -11.34 -30.88 0.16
C GLU A 275 -11.62 -29.71 1.12
N GLU A 276 -10.74 -29.44 2.08
CA GLU A 276 -10.85 -28.30 2.97
C GLU A 276 -10.74 -26.96 2.23
N THR A 277 -9.82 -26.87 1.27
CA THR A 277 -9.67 -25.70 0.39
C THR A 277 -10.91 -25.52 -0.48
N ARG A 278 -11.42 -26.60 -1.07
CA ARG A 278 -12.65 -26.60 -1.86
C ARG A 278 -13.86 -26.14 -1.06
N ARG A 279 -14.02 -26.63 0.18
CA ARG A 279 -15.10 -26.21 1.10
C ARG A 279 -14.99 -24.75 1.53
N LEU A 280 -13.78 -24.25 1.76
CA LEU A 280 -13.59 -22.83 2.05
C LEU A 280 -14.00 -21.98 0.84
N ALA A 281 -13.55 -22.37 -0.36
CA ALA A 281 -13.91 -21.69 -1.60
C ALA A 281 -15.42 -21.68 -1.85
N GLN A 282 -16.12 -22.80 -1.63
CA GLN A 282 -17.58 -22.85 -1.75
C GLN A 282 -18.30 -21.86 -0.85
N ARG A 283 -17.87 -21.73 0.42
CA ARG A 283 -18.48 -20.79 1.36
C ARG A 283 -18.15 -19.33 0.99
N ILE A 284 -16.89 -19.04 0.67
CA ILE A 284 -16.48 -17.69 0.22
C ILE A 284 -17.28 -17.29 -1.02
N GLU A 285 -17.35 -18.13 -2.06
CA GLU A 285 -18.11 -17.80 -3.26
C GLU A 285 -19.58 -17.51 -2.95
N LYS A 286 -20.25 -18.38 -2.18
CA LYS A 286 -21.67 -18.20 -1.84
C LYS A 286 -21.89 -16.87 -1.14
N ASP A 287 -21.17 -16.63 -0.04
CA ASP A 287 -21.45 -15.46 0.79
C ASP A 287 -21.02 -14.17 0.11
N PHE A 288 -19.88 -14.16 -0.60
CA PHE A 288 -19.46 -12.97 -1.33
C PHE A 288 -20.36 -12.66 -2.53
N LYS A 289 -20.97 -13.64 -3.21
CA LYS A 289 -21.99 -13.38 -4.25
C LYS A 289 -23.24 -12.75 -3.66
N GLU A 290 -23.75 -13.31 -2.57
CA GLU A 290 -24.92 -12.79 -1.85
C GLU A 290 -24.66 -11.37 -1.33
N TRP A 291 -23.47 -11.11 -0.78
CA TRP A 291 -23.09 -9.78 -0.35
C TRP A 291 -22.89 -8.82 -1.50
N GLN A 292 -22.28 -9.26 -2.60
CA GLN A 292 -22.05 -8.45 -3.80
C GLN A 292 -23.38 -7.89 -4.34
N GLU A 293 -24.42 -8.72 -4.44
CA GLU A 293 -25.76 -8.28 -4.87
C GLU A 293 -26.32 -7.22 -3.93
N ARG A 294 -26.28 -7.46 -2.61
CA ARG A 294 -26.76 -6.50 -1.60
C ARG A 294 -26.00 -5.18 -1.63
N TRP A 295 -24.69 -5.21 -1.87
CA TRP A 295 -23.86 -4.01 -2.01
C TRP A 295 -24.12 -3.27 -3.33
N GLN A 296 -24.43 -3.99 -4.40
CA GLN A 296 -24.82 -3.40 -5.69
C GLN A 296 -26.15 -2.64 -5.55
N ASP A 297 -27.16 -3.26 -4.94
CA ASP A 297 -28.44 -2.61 -4.64
C ASP A 297 -28.27 -1.37 -3.75
N LEU A 298 -27.34 -1.45 -2.80
CA LEU A 298 -27.00 -0.29 -1.97
C LEU A 298 -26.30 0.80 -2.77
N ALA A 299 -25.33 0.46 -3.61
CA ALA A 299 -24.62 1.39 -4.46
C ALA A 299 -25.56 2.12 -5.44
N GLU A 300 -26.49 1.40 -6.08
CA GLU A 300 -27.48 1.97 -6.99
C GLU A 300 -28.38 3.00 -6.32
N ARG A 301 -28.79 2.76 -5.05
CA ARG A 301 -29.56 3.73 -4.26
C ARG A 301 -28.83 5.06 -4.05
N TYR A 302 -27.51 5.07 -4.19
CA TYR A 302 -26.67 6.25 -4.09
C TYR A 302 -26.07 6.70 -5.44
N ASP A 303 -26.63 6.22 -6.56
CA ASP A 303 -26.13 6.51 -7.93
C ASP A 303 -24.64 6.16 -8.12
N LEU A 304 -24.19 5.09 -7.45
CA LEU A 304 -22.86 4.54 -7.60
C LEU A 304 -22.87 3.35 -8.55
N LYS A 305 -22.05 3.44 -9.60
CA LYS A 305 -21.79 2.32 -10.49
C LYS A 305 -20.87 1.32 -9.82
N ALA A 306 -21.33 0.08 -9.73
CA ALA A 306 -20.50 -1.04 -9.32
C ALA A 306 -19.40 -1.32 -10.36
N PRO A 307 -18.19 -1.73 -9.92
CA PRO A 307 -17.15 -2.17 -10.84
C PRO A 307 -17.64 -3.41 -11.61
N SER A 308 -17.40 -3.43 -12.93
CA SER A 308 -17.75 -4.55 -13.81
C SER A 308 -16.58 -5.50 -14.08
N HIS A 309 -15.38 -5.09 -13.70
CA HIS A 309 -14.14 -5.83 -13.92
C HIS A 309 -13.21 -5.64 -12.72
N LEU A 310 -12.25 -6.56 -12.61
CA LEU A 310 -11.19 -6.41 -11.62
C LEU A 310 -10.28 -5.26 -12.02
N GLY A 311 -10.04 -4.35 -11.08
CA GLY A 311 -8.91 -3.46 -11.17
C GLY A 311 -7.60 -4.26 -11.20
N THR A 312 -6.56 -3.64 -11.75
CA THR A 312 -5.22 -4.19 -11.94
C THR A 312 -4.73 -5.11 -10.82
N LEU A 313 -4.78 -4.66 -9.55
CA LEU A 313 -4.26 -5.41 -8.41
C LEU A 313 -5.01 -6.70 -8.14
N HIS A 314 -6.34 -6.60 -8.08
CA HIS A 314 -7.19 -7.76 -7.88
C HIS A 314 -7.03 -8.73 -9.07
N GLY A 315 -6.83 -8.21 -10.27
CA GLY A 315 -6.45 -8.99 -11.46
C GLY A 315 -5.16 -9.77 -11.26
N GLN A 316 -4.08 -9.12 -10.81
CA GLN A 316 -2.80 -9.78 -10.54
C GLN A 316 -2.90 -10.88 -9.47
N LYS A 317 -3.72 -10.67 -8.42
CA LYS A 317 -3.98 -11.70 -7.40
C LYS A 317 -4.69 -12.91 -8.00
N VAL A 318 -5.68 -12.68 -8.85
CA VAL A 318 -6.32 -13.77 -9.61
C VAL A 318 -5.29 -14.47 -10.49
N GLU A 319 -4.56 -13.74 -11.34
CA GLU A 319 -3.52 -14.28 -12.24
C GLU A 319 -2.44 -15.09 -11.49
N ARG A 320 -2.05 -14.67 -10.28
CA ARG A 320 -1.12 -15.44 -9.42
C ARG A 320 -1.66 -16.82 -9.11
N LEU A 321 -2.95 -16.96 -8.80
CA LEU A 321 -3.59 -18.26 -8.64
C LEU A 321 -3.68 -19.00 -9.97
N GLU A 322 -3.96 -18.29 -11.07
CA GLU A 322 -4.10 -18.91 -12.39
C GLU A 322 -2.82 -19.57 -12.90
N ARG A 323 -1.68 -18.99 -12.54
CA ARG A 323 -0.34 -19.51 -12.87
C ARG A 323 0.15 -20.54 -11.86
N ALA A 324 -0.59 -20.81 -10.79
CA ALA A 324 -0.16 -21.77 -9.77
C ALA A 324 -0.18 -23.20 -10.35
N SER A 325 0.89 -23.95 -10.10
CA SER A 325 0.92 -25.39 -10.43
C SER A 325 -0.07 -26.15 -9.54
N LYS A 326 -0.53 -27.33 -9.99
CA LYS A 326 -1.41 -28.20 -9.19
C LYS A 326 -0.87 -28.46 -7.78
N ARG A 327 0.45 -28.68 -7.66
CA ARG A 327 1.11 -28.91 -6.36
C ARG A 327 1.03 -27.69 -5.42
N ASN A 328 1.07 -26.49 -5.98
CA ASN A 328 1.11 -25.24 -5.21
C ASN A 328 -0.24 -24.51 -5.16
N PHE A 329 -1.27 -25.04 -5.81
CA PHE A 329 -2.55 -24.36 -5.99
C PHE A 329 -3.21 -24.01 -4.64
N ASP A 330 -3.41 -25.01 -3.77
CA ASP A 330 -4.07 -24.81 -2.47
C ASP A 330 -3.30 -23.82 -1.59
N ARG A 331 -1.97 -23.94 -1.57
CA ARG A 331 -1.08 -23.01 -0.85
C ARG A 331 -1.23 -21.58 -1.35
N THR A 332 -1.26 -21.42 -2.67
CA THR A 332 -1.34 -20.11 -3.32
C THR A 332 -2.71 -19.48 -3.07
N TYR A 333 -3.79 -20.25 -3.20
CA TYR A 333 -5.14 -19.81 -2.90
C TYR A 333 -5.26 -19.34 -1.45
N ALA A 334 -4.86 -20.18 -0.49
CA ALA A 334 -4.96 -19.87 0.93
C ALA A 334 -4.15 -18.61 1.30
N ALA A 335 -2.95 -18.46 0.73
CA ALA A 335 -2.10 -17.29 0.92
C ALA A 335 -2.76 -16.01 0.40
N ILE A 336 -3.28 -16.01 -0.84
CA ILE A 336 -3.95 -14.83 -1.42
C ILE A 336 -5.16 -14.41 -0.58
N VAL A 337 -5.99 -15.38 -0.16
CA VAL A 337 -7.18 -15.10 0.67
C VAL A 337 -6.76 -14.55 2.03
N ALA A 338 -5.78 -15.16 2.70
CA ALA A 338 -5.28 -14.69 3.99
C ALA A 338 -4.71 -13.28 3.90
N GLU A 339 -3.71 -13.06 3.03
CA GLU A 339 -3.05 -11.75 2.81
C GLU A 339 -4.08 -10.64 2.52
N ASN A 340 -5.08 -10.93 1.68
CA ASN A 340 -6.10 -9.94 1.37
C ASN A 340 -7.01 -9.66 2.57
N LEU A 341 -7.52 -10.69 3.26
CA LEU A 341 -8.42 -10.51 4.39
C LEU A 341 -7.73 -9.89 5.61
N GLU A 342 -6.41 -10.07 5.77
CA GLU A 342 -5.62 -9.34 6.76
C GLU A 342 -5.66 -7.83 6.56
N SER A 343 -5.73 -7.36 5.30
CA SER A 343 -5.90 -5.94 4.99
C SER A 343 -7.35 -5.47 5.14
N VAL A 344 -8.32 -6.33 4.82
CA VAL A 344 -9.75 -5.99 4.82
C VAL A 344 -10.33 -5.87 6.23
N VAL A 345 -9.97 -6.77 7.16
CA VAL A 345 -10.48 -6.73 8.54
C VAL A 345 -10.24 -5.38 9.25
N PRO A 346 -9.01 -4.82 9.29
CA PRO A 346 -8.78 -3.51 9.89
C PRO A 346 -9.43 -2.38 9.08
N TYR A 347 -9.50 -2.50 7.75
CA TYR A 347 -10.20 -1.51 6.90
C TYR A 347 -11.70 -1.44 7.23
N PHE A 348 -12.38 -2.57 7.38
CA PHE A 348 -13.80 -2.64 7.77
C PHE A 348 -14.02 -2.07 9.17
N ARG A 349 -13.15 -2.41 10.14
CA ARG A 349 -13.27 -1.89 11.51
C ARG A 349 -13.09 -0.38 11.57
N LYS A 350 -12.16 0.18 10.80
CA LYS A 350 -11.83 1.60 10.91
C LYS A 350 -12.70 2.45 9.99
N GLU A 351 -12.60 2.18 8.69
CA GLU A 351 -13.24 3.02 7.67
C GLU A 351 -14.72 2.64 7.54
N GLY A 352 -15.04 1.33 7.56
CA GLY A 352 -16.42 0.86 7.45
C GLY A 352 -17.33 1.31 8.60
N GLN A 353 -16.81 1.35 9.83
CA GLN A 353 -17.55 1.87 10.99
C GLN A 353 -17.65 3.40 11.01
N ALA A 354 -16.77 4.10 10.29
CA ALA A 354 -16.78 5.56 10.17
C ALA A 354 -17.71 6.07 9.05
N VAL A 355 -18.19 5.18 8.17
CA VAL A 355 -19.10 5.54 7.07
C VAL A 355 -20.37 6.15 7.61
N ARG A 356 -20.82 7.25 6.99
CA ARG A 356 -22.00 8.01 7.45
C ARG A 356 -23.33 7.27 7.26
N PRO A 357 -23.62 6.63 6.12
CA PRO A 357 -24.84 5.85 5.98
C PRO A 357 -24.94 4.68 6.95
N ALA A 358 -26.03 4.64 7.73
CA ALA A 358 -26.32 3.54 8.65
C ALA A 358 -26.47 2.19 7.90
N ALA A 359 -27.05 2.22 6.70
CA ALA A 359 -27.18 1.04 5.86
C ALA A 359 -25.82 0.42 5.49
N VAL A 360 -24.80 1.25 5.23
CA VAL A 360 -23.44 0.78 4.95
C VAL A 360 -22.82 0.16 6.20
N ARG A 361 -22.93 0.83 7.37
CA ARG A 361 -22.40 0.29 8.63
C ARG A 361 -23.01 -1.06 9.00
N ARG A 362 -24.33 -1.22 8.83
CA ARG A 362 -25.02 -2.52 9.05
C ARG A 362 -24.43 -3.63 8.18
N MET A 363 -24.18 -3.37 6.90
CA MET A 363 -23.54 -4.35 6.02
C MET A 363 -22.13 -4.71 6.48
N VAL A 364 -21.36 -3.74 6.98
CA VAL A 364 -20.01 -3.98 7.54
C VAL A 364 -20.09 -4.85 8.79
N ASP A 365 -21.01 -4.53 9.71
CA ASP A 365 -21.17 -5.26 10.98
C ASP A 365 -21.62 -6.71 10.76
N GLU A 366 -22.49 -6.96 9.77
CA GLU A 366 -22.90 -8.30 9.37
C GLU A 366 -21.75 -9.13 8.77
N GLN A 367 -20.91 -8.52 7.92
CA GLN A 367 -19.88 -9.23 7.17
C GLN A 367 -18.59 -9.45 7.96
N LEU A 368 -18.25 -8.53 8.85
CA LEU A 368 -16.96 -8.53 9.54
C LEU A 368 -16.67 -9.81 10.34
N PRO A 369 -17.60 -10.39 11.12
CA PRO A 369 -17.36 -11.66 11.82
C PRO A 369 -17.07 -12.82 10.86
N VAL A 370 -17.81 -12.90 9.75
CA VAL A 370 -17.65 -13.96 8.74
C VAL A 370 -16.30 -13.80 8.02
N ILE A 371 -15.92 -12.57 7.68
CA ILE A 371 -14.61 -12.26 7.09
C ILE A 371 -13.47 -12.67 8.05
N GLN A 372 -13.59 -12.43 9.35
CA GLN A 372 -12.60 -12.85 10.35
C GLN A 372 -12.48 -14.37 10.43
N GLU A 373 -13.61 -15.08 10.34
CA GLU A 373 -13.63 -16.53 10.29
C GLU A 373 -12.90 -17.06 9.03
N TYR A 374 -13.16 -16.46 7.87
CA TYR A 374 -12.47 -16.81 6.62
C TYR A 374 -10.98 -16.56 6.68
N LEU A 375 -10.55 -15.43 7.26
CA LEU A 375 -9.14 -15.17 7.50
C LEU A 375 -8.51 -16.27 8.36
N ALA A 376 -9.15 -16.63 9.48
CA ALA A 376 -8.64 -17.67 10.37
C ALA A 376 -8.55 -19.04 9.67
N ARG A 377 -9.54 -19.40 8.84
CA ARG A 377 -9.53 -20.63 8.04
C ARG A 377 -8.44 -20.61 6.97
N ALA A 378 -8.28 -19.49 6.25
CA ALA A 378 -7.27 -19.33 5.22
C ALA A 378 -5.85 -19.44 5.80
N ARG A 379 -5.57 -18.81 6.94
CA ARG A 379 -4.28 -18.95 7.65
C ARG A 379 -3.98 -20.40 8.01
N ARG A 380 -4.96 -21.12 8.58
CA ARG A 380 -4.77 -22.56 8.89
C ARG A 380 -4.47 -23.39 7.66
N LEU A 381 -5.17 -23.15 6.55
CA LEU A 381 -4.88 -23.85 5.28
C LEU A 381 -3.49 -23.51 4.75
N GLN A 382 -3.08 -22.25 4.86
CA GLN A 382 -1.75 -21.80 4.47
C GLN A 382 -0.66 -22.49 5.30
N GLU A 383 -0.82 -22.55 6.62
CA GLU A 383 0.09 -23.26 7.53
C GLU A 383 0.19 -24.75 7.19
N GLN A 384 -0.96 -25.42 6.99
CA GLN A 384 -1.01 -26.83 6.60
C GLN A 384 -0.34 -27.09 5.25
N ALA A 385 -0.57 -26.21 4.28
CA ALA A 385 0.02 -26.32 2.95
C ALA A 385 1.54 -26.05 2.98
N ASN A 386 2.02 -25.15 3.84
CA ASN A 386 3.44 -24.92 4.08
C ASN A 386 4.09 -26.19 4.69
N ALA A 387 3.48 -26.76 5.73
CA ALA A 387 3.99 -27.96 6.39
C ALA A 387 4.05 -29.17 5.44
N ARG A 388 3.07 -29.33 4.54
CA ARG A 388 3.10 -30.38 3.50
C ARG A 388 4.19 -30.16 2.45
N ALA A 389 4.53 -28.91 2.14
CA ALA A 389 5.58 -28.59 1.18
C ALA A 389 7.00 -28.83 1.73
N GLU A 390 7.15 -28.81 3.06
CA GLU A 390 8.42 -29.02 3.77
C GLU A 390 8.65 -30.48 4.17
N ALA A 391 7.64 -31.35 4.06
CA ALA A 391 7.79 -32.77 4.35
C ALA A 391 8.66 -33.44 3.26
N PRO A 392 9.72 -34.18 3.64
CA PRO A 392 10.52 -34.93 2.66
C PRO A 392 9.63 -35.98 2.00
N ASP A 393 9.79 -36.15 0.68
CA ASP A 393 9.10 -37.20 -0.09
C ASP A 393 9.39 -38.53 0.60
N ARG A 394 8.36 -39.13 1.21
CA ARG A 394 8.47 -40.48 1.75
C ARG A 394 8.34 -41.42 0.56
N GLU A 395 9.48 -41.96 0.14
CA GLU A 395 9.59 -43.06 -0.84
C GLU A 395 8.79 -44.29 -0.43
#